data_AF-X1PU40-F1
#
_entry.id   AF-X1PU40-F1
#
_cell.length_a   1.000
_cell.length_b   1.000
_cell.length_c   1.000
_cell.angle_alpha   90.00
_cell.angle_beta   90.00
_cell.angle_gamma   90.00
#
_symmetry.space_group_name_H-M   'P 1'
#
loop_
_entity.id
_entity.type
_entity.pdbx_description
1 polymer ?
#
loop_
_entity_poly.entity_id
_entity_poly.type
_entity_poly.pdbx_seq_one_letter_code
_entity_poly.pdbx_strand_id
1 'polypeptide(L)'
;VRKVISYYPNIFIAALIFVVAVFLADFSQKIVVGTLEKEKITYSRFLGRAIRWAIWLFAILAILYQLRITPSLILAILIGMVATISIALGIAFGLGGKDLAAKILKELEEKFK
;
A
#
# COMPACT_ATOMS: atom_id res chain seq x y z
N VAL A 1 26.97 -14.29 24.56
CA VAL A 1 27.68 -13.75 23.37
C VAL A 1 27.10 -14.24 22.01
N ARG A 2 26.56 -15.47 21.88
CA ARG A 2 25.97 -15.97 20.61
C ARG A 2 24.72 -15.23 20.06
N LYS A 3 24.01 -14.43 20.87
CA LYS A 3 22.85 -13.63 20.43
C LYS A 3 23.20 -12.32 19.70
N VAL A 4 24.42 -11.82 19.84
CA VAL A 4 24.86 -10.56 19.20
C VAL A 4 25.30 -10.80 17.75
N ILE A 5 25.90 -11.97 17.48
CA ILE A 5 26.43 -12.34 16.15
C ILE A 5 25.30 -12.59 15.14
N SER A 6 24.11 -12.99 15.59
CA SER A 6 22.95 -13.27 14.72
C SER A 6 22.12 -12.03 14.35
N TYR A 7 22.44 -10.85 14.91
CA TYR A 7 21.78 -9.58 14.56
C TYR A 7 22.45 -8.87 13.37
N TYR A 8 23.74 -9.12 13.16
CA TYR A 8 24.53 -8.50 12.09
C TYR A 8 23.91 -8.64 10.68
N PRO A 9 23.46 -9.83 10.23
CA PRO A 9 22.85 -9.95 8.90
C PRO A 9 21.52 -9.23 8.79
N ASN A 10 20.72 -9.18 9.87
CA ASN A 10 19.43 -8.52 9.87
C ASN A 10 19.55 -7.00 9.74
N ILE A 11 20.53 -6.40 10.41
CA ILE A 11 20.81 -4.96 10.30
C ILE A 11 21.25 -4.61 8.88
N PHE A 12 22.09 -5.47 8.25
CA PHE A 12 22.50 -5.28 6.87
C PHE A 12 21.30 -5.34 5.90
N ILE A 13 20.42 -6.33 6.05
CA ILE A 13 19.20 -6.45 5.22
C ILE A 13 18.27 -5.25 5.44
N ALA A 14 18.09 -4.82 6.70
CA ALA A 14 17.31 -3.63 7.03
C ALA A 14 17.86 -2.36 6.37
N ALA A 15 19.19 -2.18 6.38
CA ALA A 15 19.84 -1.06 5.69
C ALA A 15 19.64 -1.13 4.16
N LEU A 16 19.70 -2.32 3.57
CA LEU A 16 19.43 -2.52 2.15
C LEU A 16 17.98 -2.16 1.79
N ILE A 17 17.01 -2.61 2.60
CA ILE A 17 15.60 -2.23 2.44
C ILE A 17 15.45 -0.71 2.51
N PHE A 18 16.11 -0.04 3.45
CA PHE A 18 16.06 1.42 3.58
C PHE A 18 16.57 2.12 2.32
N VAL A 19 17.73 1.72 1.79
CA VAL A 19 18.29 2.29 0.55
C VAL A 19 17.34 2.11 -0.63
N VAL A 20 16.82 0.89 -0.80
CA VAL A 20 15.86 0.59 -1.88
C VAL A 20 14.56 1.39 -1.70
N ALA A 21 14.06 1.51 -0.47
CA ALA A 21 12.84 2.23 -0.17
C ALA A 21 12.96 3.73 -0.49
N VAL A 22 14.08 4.37 -0.15
CA VAL A 22 14.32 5.79 -0.50
C VAL A 22 14.23 6.00 -2.00
N PHE A 23 14.93 5.16 -2.77
CA PHE A 23 14.89 5.23 -4.23
C PHE A 23 13.48 4.97 -4.78
N LEU A 24 12.83 3.91 -4.29
CA LEU A 24 11.50 3.51 -4.75
C LEU A 24 10.45 4.57 -4.44
N ALA A 25 10.52 5.21 -3.28
CA ALA A 25 9.59 6.24 -2.84
C ALA A 25 9.68 7.48 -3.75
N ASP A 26 10.90 7.93 -4.05
CA ASP A 26 11.13 9.09 -4.91
C ASP A 26 10.82 8.79 -6.38
N PHE A 27 11.18 7.59 -6.86
CA PHE A 27 10.89 7.14 -8.22
C PHE A 27 9.37 7.03 -8.45
N SER A 28 8.66 6.39 -7.53
CA SER A 28 7.21 6.20 -7.61
C SER A 28 6.46 7.54 -7.55
N GLN A 29 6.91 8.46 -6.68
CA GLN A 29 6.35 9.82 -6.64
C GLN A 29 6.52 10.52 -8.00
N LYS A 30 7.72 10.48 -8.59
CA LYS A 30 8.00 11.14 -9.89
C LYS A 30 7.14 10.57 -11.02
N ILE A 31 6.98 9.24 -11.06
CA ILE A 31 6.10 8.59 -12.04
C ILE A 31 4.68 9.10 -11.89
N VAL A 32 4.14 9.08 -10.67
CA VAL A 32 2.73 9.44 -10.47
C VAL A 32 2.50 10.92 -10.76
N VAL A 33 3.38 11.81 -10.30
CA VAL A 33 3.28 13.24 -10.63
C VAL A 33 3.38 13.44 -12.14
N GLY A 34 4.35 12.80 -12.80
CA GLY A 34 4.54 12.92 -14.25
C GLY A 34 3.38 12.37 -15.09
N THR A 35 2.66 11.36 -14.59
CA THR A 35 1.44 10.85 -15.25
C THR A 35 0.25 11.78 -15.02
N LEU A 36 0.03 12.23 -13.78
CA LEU A 36 -1.12 13.06 -13.43
C LEU A 36 -1.01 14.51 -13.94
N GLU A 37 0.21 15.04 -14.07
CA GLU A 37 0.43 16.36 -14.70
C GLU A 37 0.10 16.34 -16.19
N LYS A 38 0.34 15.22 -16.90
CA LYS A 38 -0.06 15.07 -18.32
C LYS A 38 -1.57 15.17 -18.51
N GLU A 39 -2.34 14.69 -17.54
CA GLU A 39 -3.81 14.76 -17.54
C GLU A 39 -4.36 16.07 -16.94
N LYS A 40 -3.50 17.05 -16.63
CA LYS A 40 -3.88 18.34 -16.02
C LYS A 40 -4.63 18.20 -14.68
N ILE A 41 -4.36 17.14 -13.92
CA ILE A 41 -4.98 16.93 -12.61
C ILE A 41 -4.30 17.85 -11.58
N THR A 42 -5.03 18.84 -11.06
CA THR A 42 -4.54 19.86 -10.10
C THR A 42 -3.90 19.26 -8.84
N TYR A 43 -4.31 18.05 -8.44
CA TYR A 43 -3.83 17.37 -7.23
C TYR A 43 -2.67 16.39 -7.45
N SER A 44 -2.03 16.41 -8.62
CA SER A 44 -0.92 15.51 -8.99
C SER A 44 0.18 15.42 -7.92
N ARG A 45 0.62 16.58 -7.39
CA ARG A 45 1.66 16.68 -6.35
C ARG A 45 1.20 16.20 -4.97
N PHE A 46 -0.10 16.23 -4.70
CA PHE A 46 -0.64 15.69 -3.45
C PHE A 46 -0.67 14.16 -3.50
N LEU A 47 -1.18 13.58 -4.60
CA LEU A 47 -1.18 12.13 -4.81
C LEU A 47 0.25 11.56 -4.82
N GLY A 48 1.18 12.21 -5.52
CA GLY A 48 2.58 11.78 -5.53
C GLY A 48 3.20 11.72 -4.12
N ARG A 49 2.91 12.73 -3.27
CA ARG A 49 3.35 12.71 -1.87
C ARG A 49 2.66 11.62 -1.05
N ALA A 50 1.37 11.37 -1.28
CA ALA A 50 0.64 10.30 -0.59
C ALA A 50 1.26 8.93 -0.88
N ILE A 51 1.64 8.67 -2.13
CA ILE A 51 2.33 7.43 -2.53
C ILE A 51 3.72 7.32 -1.88
N ARG A 52 4.48 8.42 -1.84
CA ARG A 52 5.77 8.45 -1.14
C ARG A 52 5.61 8.06 0.32
N TRP A 53 4.62 8.64 1.01
CA TRP A 53 4.32 8.31 2.41
C TRP A 53 3.86 6.88 2.61
N ALA A 54 3.05 6.34 1.69
CA ALA A 54 2.65 4.93 1.72
C ALA A 54 3.86 4.00 1.63
N ILE A 55 4.80 4.26 0.70
CA ILE A 55 6.02 3.45 0.55
C ILE A 55 6.87 3.52 1.83
N TRP A 56 7.03 4.71 2.42
CA TRP A 56 7.74 4.87 3.69
C TRP A 56 7.09 4.08 4.83
N LEU A 57 5.77 4.08 4.93
CA LEU A 57 5.04 3.33 5.94
C LEU A 57 5.35 1.82 5.86
N PHE A 58 5.25 1.24 4.67
CA PHE A 58 5.56 -0.17 4.45
C PHE A 58 7.05 -0.48 4.65
N ALA A 59 7.94 0.41 4.20
CA ALA A 59 9.38 0.24 4.37
C ALA A 59 9.79 0.22 5.85
N ILE A 60 9.25 1.13 6.67
CA ILE A 60 9.52 1.17 8.11
C ILE A 60 9.05 -0.12 8.77
N LEU A 61 7.83 -0.58 8.48
CA LEU A 61 7.33 -1.85 9.02
C LEU A 61 8.22 -3.03 8.62
N ALA A 62 8.65 -3.10 7.35
CA ALA A 62 9.55 -4.14 6.87
C ALA A 62 10.92 -4.10 7.55
N ILE A 63 11.49 -2.91 7.75
CA ILE A 63 12.76 -2.70 8.46
C ILE A 63 12.65 -3.16 9.92
N LEU A 64 11.59 -2.75 10.63
CA LEU A 64 11.36 -3.14 12.01
C LEU A 64 11.18 -4.67 12.13
N TYR A 65 10.49 -5.29 11.15
CA TYR A 65 10.33 -6.73 11.09
C TYR A 65 11.67 -7.44 10.89
N GLN A 66 12.50 -6.93 9.97
CA GLN A 66 13.82 -7.49 9.70
C GLN A 66 14.76 -7.36 10.91
N LEU A 67 14.70 -6.24 11.62
CA LEU A 67 15.43 -6.02 12.88
C LEU A 67 14.96 -6.93 14.02
N ARG A 68 13.92 -7.76 13.80
CA ARG A 68 13.34 -8.68 14.78
C ARG A 68 12.79 -7.99 16.03
N ILE A 69 12.32 -6.75 15.89
CA ILE A 69 11.66 -6.01 16.97
C ILE A 69 10.22 -6.53 17.06
N THR A 70 9.93 -7.43 17.99
CA THR A 70 8.60 -8.05 18.18
C THR A 70 7.90 -8.39 16.85
N PRO A 71 8.43 -9.35 16.06
CA PRO A 71 7.95 -9.63 14.70
C PRO A 71 6.46 -9.95 14.62
N SER A 72 5.91 -10.59 15.67
CA SER A 72 4.49 -10.91 15.78
C SER A 72 3.60 -9.66 15.85
N LEU A 73 4.03 -8.62 16.57
CA LEU A 73 3.29 -7.36 16.65
C LEU A 73 3.28 -6.64 15.30
N ILE A 74 4.44 -6.56 14.65
CA ILE A 74 4.56 -5.91 13.34
C ILE A 74 3.72 -6.64 12.29
N LEU A 75 3.78 -7.97 12.28
CA LEU A 75 2.97 -8.78 11.38
C LEU A 75 1.47 -8.59 11.64
N ALA A 76 1.04 -8.53 12.90
CA ALA A 76 -0.34 -8.25 13.27
C ALA A 76 -0.80 -6.87 12.78
N ILE A 77 0.03 -5.83 12.93
CA ILE A 77 -0.26 -4.47 12.42
C ILE A 77 -0.36 -4.49 10.89
N LEU A 78 0.54 -5.19 10.20
CA LEU A 78 0.54 -5.28 8.74
C LEU A 78 -0.74 -5.97 8.24
N ILE A 79 -1.07 -7.13 8.81
CA ILE A 79 -2.29 -7.87 8.47
C ILE A 79 -3.53 -7.01 8.78
N GLY A 80 -3.58 -6.38 9.96
CA GLY A 80 -4.69 -5.51 10.36
C GLY A 80 -4.89 -4.35 9.39
N MET A 81 -3.81 -3.64 9.02
CA MET A 81 -3.87 -2.53 8.07
C MET A 81 -4.37 -2.98 6.69
N VAL A 82 -3.82 -4.08 6.16
CA VAL A 82 -4.24 -4.62 4.85
C VAL A 82 -5.68 -5.09 4.89
N ALA A 83 -6.12 -5.73 5.98
CA ALA A 83 -7.51 -6.15 6.16
C ALA A 83 -8.46 -4.95 6.17
N THR A 84 -8.14 -3.90 6.93
CA THR A 84 -8.95 -2.68 6.97
C THR A 84 -9.05 -2.02 5.61
N ILE A 85 -7.93 -1.86 4.89
CA ILE A 85 -7.92 -1.27 3.54
C ILE A 85 -8.74 -2.13 2.57
N SER A 86 -8.55 -3.45 2.59
CA SER A 86 -9.30 -4.38 1.73
C SER A 86 -10.80 -4.31 1.97
N ILE A 87 -11.22 -4.25 3.24
CA ILE A 87 -12.64 -4.12 3.62
C ILE A 87 -13.17 -2.76 3.20
N ALA A 88 -12.45 -1.67 3.49
CA ALA A 88 -12.87 -0.33 3.14
C ALA A 88 -13.04 -0.17 1.62
N LEU A 89 -12.08 -0.67 0.84
CA LEU A 89 -12.18 -0.71 -0.62
C LEU A 89 -13.35 -1.58 -1.07
N GLY A 90 -13.48 -2.79 -0.53
CA GLY A 90 -14.59 -3.70 -0.86
C GLY A 90 -15.97 -3.06 -0.63
N ILE A 91 -16.13 -2.33 0.48
CA ILE A 91 -17.35 -1.59 0.79
C ILE A 91 -17.52 -0.40 -0.17
N ALA A 92 -16.46 0.36 -0.43
CA ALA A 92 -16.51 1.51 -1.34
C ALA A 92 -16.88 1.09 -2.78
N PHE A 93 -16.30 -0.01 -3.28
CA PHE A 93 -16.65 -0.58 -4.58
C PHE A 93 -18.06 -1.19 -4.58
N GLY A 94 -18.44 -1.92 -3.52
CA GLY A 94 -19.76 -2.53 -3.40
C GLY A 94 -20.89 -1.50 -3.34
N LEU A 95 -20.75 -0.47 -2.51
CA LEU A 95 -21.72 0.62 -2.41
C LEU A 95 -21.66 1.57 -3.60
N GLY A 96 -20.47 1.86 -4.14
CA GLY A 96 -20.29 2.73 -5.31
C GLY A 96 -20.80 2.12 -6.62
N GLY A 97 -20.76 0.79 -6.75
CA GLY A 97 -21.27 0.05 -7.90
C GLY A 97 -22.73 -0.39 -7.78
N LYS A 98 -23.40 -0.12 -6.64
CA LYS A 98 -24.74 -0.64 -6.34
C LYS A 98 -25.76 -0.30 -7.43
N ASP A 99 -25.72 0.93 -7.95
CA ASP A 99 -26.72 1.43 -8.89
C ASP A 99 -26.48 0.84 -10.29
N LEU A 100 -25.21 0.67 -10.66
CA LEU A 100 -24.82 -0.02 -11.90
C LEU A 100 -25.22 -1.50 -11.85
N ALA A 101 -24.96 -2.17 -10.72
CA ALA A 101 -25.36 -3.56 -10.51
C ALA A 101 -26.89 -3.71 -10.56
N ALA A 102 -27.63 -2.80 -9.93
CA ALA A 102 -29.10 -2.80 -9.97
C ALA A 102 -29.63 -2.64 -11.41
N LYS A 103 -28.99 -1.79 -12.22
CA LYS A 103 -29.38 -1.59 -13.62
C LYS A 103 -29.13 -2.85 -14.47
N ILE A 104 -27.95 -3.46 -14.34
CA ILE A 104 -27.61 -4.70 -15.05
C ILE A 104 -28.60 -5.82 -14.69
N LEU A 105 -28.95 -5.94 -13.41
CA LEU A 105 -29.87 -6.97 -12.94
C LEU A 105 -31.28 -6.79 -13.52
N LYS A 106 -31.77 -5.55 -13.62
CA LYS A 106 -33.05 -5.23 -14.27
C LYS A 106 -33.05 -5.56 -15.76
N GLU A 107 -32.00 -5.20 -16.49
CA GLU A 107 -31.87 -5.51 -17.92
C GLU A 107 -31.83 -7.03 -18.17
N LEU A 108 -31.24 -7.80 -17.25
CA LEU A 108 -31.27 -9.26 -17.33
C LEU A 108 -32.67 -9.81 -17.01
N GLU A 109 -33.35 -9.29 -15.99
CA GLU A 109 -34.72 -9.70 -15.64
C GLU A 109 -35.69 -9.47 -16.82
N GLU A 110 -35.56 -8.34 -17.52
CA GLU A 110 -36.37 -8.04 -18.70
C GLU A 110 -36.05 -8.95 -19.91
N LYS A 111 -34.81 -9.43 -20.04
CA LYS A 111 -34.41 -10.34 -21.14
C LYS A 111 -34.82 -11.79 -20.93
N PHE A 112 -34.99 -12.22 -19.69
CA PHE A 112 -35.42 -13.58 -19.34
C PHE A 112 -36.94 -13.73 -19.22
N LYS A 113 -37.68 -12.63 -19.42
CA LYS A 113 -39.14 -12.58 -19.43
C LYS A 113 -39.68 -12.50 -20.85
#